data_AF-A0A3B8ZH18-F1
#
_entry.id   AF-A0A3B8ZH18-F1
#
_cell.length_a   1.000
_cell.length_b   1.000
_cell.length_c   1.000
_cell.angle_alpha   90.00
_cell.angle_beta   90.00
_cell.angle_gamma   90.00
#
_symmetry.space_group_name_H-M   'P 1'
#
loop_
_entity.id
_entity.type
_entity.pdbx_description
1 polymer ?
#
loop_
_entity_poly.entity_id
_entity_poly.type
_entity_poly.pdbx_seq_one_letter_code
_entity_poly.pdbx_strand_id
1 'polypeptide(L)'
;MIFFARANHVYRMAVCAICLSIGSQCLAQPFPSDRQANPDAANSSIHELLALGLKLESQRSWIDAIHHYEAGLRKNPAEPQLLRRLQIARLHHDVVRRCSDSAFEQLIRSVSPTQALEL
;
A
#
# COMPACT_ATOMS: atom_id res chain seq x y z
N MET A 1 52.89 -52.58 -26.03
CA MET A 1 52.75 -51.56 -27.09
C MET A 1 51.57 -50.67 -26.69
N ILE A 2 51.77 -49.62 -25.89
CA ILE A 2 52.33 -48.29 -26.22
C ILE A 2 51.45 -47.53 -27.22
N PHE A 3 50.84 -46.43 -26.74
CA PHE A 3 50.36 -45.22 -27.46
C PHE A 3 49.24 -45.42 -28.51
N PHE A 4 48.29 -44.51 -28.76
CA PHE A 4 48.01 -43.15 -28.32
C PHE A 4 46.56 -42.88 -28.76
N ALA A 5 45.68 -42.44 -27.86
CA ALA A 5 45.29 -41.03 -27.77
C ALA A 5 44.80 -40.40 -29.10
N ARG A 6 43.47 -40.31 -29.27
CA ARG A 6 42.73 -39.20 -29.93
C ARG A 6 41.27 -39.60 -30.17
N ALA A 7 40.44 -39.62 -29.13
CA ALA A 7 39.00 -39.78 -29.35
C ALA A 7 38.11 -39.27 -28.21
N ASN A 8 38.58 -38.33 -27.36
CA ASN A 8 37.73 -37.87 -26.25
C ASN A 8 37.90 -36.39 -25.87
N HIS A 9 38.17 -35.53 -26.86
CA HIS A 9 38.31 -34.07 -26.64
C HIS A 9 37.43 -33.20 -27.55
N VAL A 10 36.66 -33.78 -28.46
CA VAL A 10 35.88 -33.02 -29.45
C VAL A 10 34.54 -32.50 -28.87
N TYR A 11 34.05 -33.08 -27.77
CA TYR A 11 32.77 -32.67 -27.16
C TYR A 11 32.86 -31.55 -26.10
N ARG A 12 34.06 -31.08 -25.73
CA ARG A 12 34.24 -29.99 -24.75
C ARG A 12 34.54 -28.62 -25.36
N MET A 13 34.58 -28.52 -26.69
CA MET A 13 34.84 -27.27 -27.43
C MET A 13 33.69 -26.87 -28.37
N ALA A 14 32.45 -27.24 -28.02
CA ALA A 14 31.24 -26.86 -28.77
C ALA A 14 30.20 -26.09 -27.92
N VAL A 15 30.55 -25.70 -26.69
CA VAL A 15 29.68 -24.88 -25.82
C VAL A 15 30.20 -23.43 -25.69
N CYS A 16 31.38 -23.12 -26.26
CA CYS A 16 32.00 -21.79 -26.16
C CYS A 16 31.91 -20.95 -27.46
N ALA A 17 31.08 -21.37 -28.43
CA ALA A 17 30.94 -20.72 -29.74
C ALA A 17 29.50 -20.29 -30.06
N ILE A 18 28.70 -19.97 -29.03
CA ILE A 18 27.42 -19.24 -29.15
C ILE A 18 27.48 -17.95 -28.30
N CYS A 19 28.68 -17.41 -28.06
CA CYS A 19 28.88 -16.18 -27.30
C CYS A 19 29.38 -15.00 -28.15
N LEU A 20 29.27 -15.05 -29.49
CA LEU A 20 29.88 -14.03 -30.36
C LEU A 20 28.95 -13.48 -31.47
N SER A 21 27.66 -13.32 -31.19
CA SER A 21 26.75 -12.61 -32.12
C SER A 21 25.48 -12.01 -31.50
N ILE A 22 25.54 -11.54 -30.25
CA ILE A 22 24.58 -10.52 -29.78
C ILE A 22 25.38 -9.22 -29.61
N GLY A 23 25.80 -8.70 -30.76
CA GLY A 23 26.25 -7.32 -30.88
C GLY A 23 25.06 -6.39 -30.68
N SER A 24 25.29 -5.35 -29.88
CA SER A 24 24.67 -4.04 -30.00
C SER A 24 23.14 -4.00 -30.07
N GLN A 25 22.49 -4.24 -28.93
CA GLN A 25 21.25 -3.54 -28.59
C GLN A 25 21.33 -3.06 -27.13
N CYS A 26 22.30 -2.19 -26.84
CA CYS A 26 22.04 -1.14 -25.84
C CYS A 26 20.94 -0.26 -26.45
N LEU A 27 19.69 -0.70 -26.39
CA LEU A 27 18.59 0.24 -26.45
C LEU A 27 18.76 1.07 -25.18
N ALA A 28 19.40 2.22 -25.34
CA ALA A 28 19.19 3.37 -24.47
C ALA A 28 17.68 3.58 -24.44
N GLN A 29 17.02 2.89 -23.50
CA GLN A 29 15.69 3.25 -23.09
C GLN A 29 15.81 4.72 -22.70
N PRO A 30 15.01 5.63 -23.28
CA PRO A 30 14.87 6.95 -22.70
C PRO A 30 14.53 6.72 -21.24
N PHE A 31 15.42 7.10 -20.33
CA PHE A 31 15.03 7.24 -18.93
C PHE A 31 13.79 8.12 -18.97
N PRO A 32 12.64 7.70 -18.41
CA PRO A 32 11.48 8.56 -18.34
C PRO A 32 11.95 9.81 -17.61
N SER A 33 12.11 10.91 -18.36
CA SER A 33 12.47 12.21 -17.82
C SER A 33 11.50 12.47 -16.67
N ASP A 34 12.06 12.74 -15.50
CA ASP A 34 11.32 13.01 -14.29
C ASP A 34 10.07 13.81 -14.64
N ARG A 35 8.91 13.18 -14.48
CA ARG A 35 7.65 13.90 -14.46
C ARG A 35 7.78 14.76 -13.21
N GLN A 36 8.31 15.96 -13.37
CA GLN A 36 8.53 16.90 -12.29
C GLN A 36 7.15 17.18 -11.71
N ALA A 37 6.82 16.46 -10.63
CA ALA A 37 5.52 16.53 -10.00
C ALA A 37 5.39 17.96 -9.50
N ASN A 38 4.46 18.72 -10.08
CA ASN A 38 4.18 20.05 -9.61
C ASN A 38 3.73 19.93 -8.13
N PRO A 39 4.53 20.40 -7.15
CA PRO A 39 4.20 20.25 -5.74
C PRO A 39 2.88 20.95 -5.40
N ASP A 40 2.55 22.03 -6.10
CA ASP A 40 1.30 22.77 -5.88
C ASP A 40 0.07 21.94 -6.29
N ALA A 41 0.17 21.20 -7.40
CA ALA A 41 -0.90 20.29 -7.85
C ALA A 41 -1.03 19.05 -6.95
N ALA A 42 0.09 18.54 -6.42
CA ALA A 42 0.05 17.46 -5.44
C ALA A 42 -0.62 17.94 -4.14
N ASN A 43 -0.24 19.11 -3.64
CA ASN A 43 -0.81 19.71 -2.43
C ASN A 43 -2.31 20.01 -2.59
N SER A 44 -2.73 20.54 -3.75
CA SER A 44 -4.16 20.78 -4.01
C SER A 44 -4.94 19.46 -4.02
N SER A 45 -4.38 18.40 -4.61
CA SER A 45 -5.02 17.08 -4.62
C SER A 45 -5.16 16.48 -3.22
N ILE A 46 -4.18 16.66 -2.34
CA ILE A 46 -4.24 16.21 -0.94
C ILE A 46 -5.32 17.01 -0.19
N HIS A 47 -5.39 18.32 -0.41
CA HIS A 47 -6.40 19.17 0.20
C HIS A 47 -7.83 18.76 -0.20
N GLU A 48 -8.05 18.42 -1.48
CA GLU A 48 -9.34 17.89 -1.96
C GLU A 48 -9.70 16.54 -1.33
N LEU A 49 -8.72 15.63 -1.22
CA LEU A 49 -8.90 14.34 -0.54
C LEU A 49 -9.28 14.54 0.93
N LEU A 50 -8.64 15.48 1.62
CA LEU A 50 -8.98 15.81 3.00
C LEU A 50 -10.38 16.41 3.11
N ALA A 51 -10.72 17.39 2.27
CA ALA A 51 -12.02 18.05 2.30
C ALA A 51 -13.19 17.07 2.10
N LEU A 52 -13.10 16.17 1.11
CA LEU A 52 -14.14 15.16 0.89
C LEU A 52 -14.22 14.16 2.04
N GLY A 53 -13.08 13.69 2.55
CA GLY A 53 -13.07 12.77 3.68
C GLY A 53 -13.68 13.39 4.94
N LEU A 54 -13.36 14.66 5.25
CA LEU A 54 -13.96 15.40 6.36
C LEU A 54 -15.47 15.56 6.20
N LYS A 55 -15.97 15.72 4.97
CA LYS A 55 -17.40 15.77 4.68
C LYS A 55 -18.08 14.42 4.93
N LEU A 56 -17.45 13.31 4.55
CA LEU A 56 -17.99 11.97 4.83
C LEU A 56 -18.03 11.70 6.35
N GLU A 57 -16.98 12.12 7.06
CA GLU A 57 -16.93 12.03 8.52
C GLU A 57 -18.01 12.87 9.21
N SER A 58 -18.26 14.11 8.76
CA SER A 58 -19.32 14.95 9.34
C SER A 58 -20.72 14.37 9.12
N GLN A 59 -20.89 13.58 8.07
CA GLN A 59 -22.11 12.82 7.77
C GLN A 59 -22.21 11.50 8.55
N ARG A 60 -21.22 11.18 9.40
CA ARG A 60 -21.06 9.89 10.11
C ARG A 60 -20.95 8.68 9.17
N SER A 61 -20.61 8.90 7.90
CA SER A 61 -20.35 7.85 6.92
C SER A 61 -18.93 7.32 7.07
N TRP A 62 -18.65 6.68 8.21
CA TRP A 62 -17.29 6.27 8.59
C TRP A 62 -16.67 5.25 7.61
N ILE A 63 -17.46 4.30 7.11
CA ILE A 63 -16.98 3.30 6.13
C ILE A 63 -16.57 3.97 4.82
N ASP A 64 -17.38 4.91 4.32
CA ASP A 64 -17.06 5.64 3.09
C ASP A 64 -15.81 6.52 3.27
N ALA A 65 -15.67 7.17 4.42
CA ALA A 65 -14.47 7.92 4.76
C ALA A 65 -13.22 7.02 4.80
N ILE A 66 -13.31 5.82 5.38
CA ILE A 66 -12.22 4.82 5.40
C ILE A 66 -11.80 4.46 3.98
N HIS A 67 -12.76 4.04 3.13
CA HIS A 67 -12.46 3.65 1.75
C HIS A 67 -11.87 4.82 0.95
N HIS A 68 -12.38 6.03 1.16
CA HIS A 68 -11.86 7.25 0.53
C HIS A 68 -10.40 7.52 0.91
N TYR A 69 -10.06 7.45 2.20
CA TYR A 69 -8.69 7.67 2.65
C TYR A 69 -7.74 6.54 2.22
N GLU A 70 -8.17 5.29 2.24
CA GLU A 70 -7.37 4.17 1.70
C GLU A 70 -7.07 4.37 0.21
N ALA A 71 -8.07 4.81 -0.56
CA ALA A 71 -7.89 5.12 -1.97
C ALA A 71 -6.90 6.28 -2.19
N GLY A 72 -6.96 7.33 -1.35
CA GLY A 72 -6.01 8.44 -1.36
C GLY A 72 -4.59 8.01 -1.02
N LEU A 73 -4.43 7.15 -0.01
CA LEU A 73 -3.14 6.63 0.45
C LEU A 73 -2.49 5.67 -0.56
N ARG A 74 -3.25 4.96 -1.39
CA ARG A 74 -2.67 4.19 -2.51
C ARG A 74 -1.86 5.07 -3.47
N LYS A 75 -2.26 6.35 -3.63
CA LYS A 75 -1.57 7.32 -4.48
C LYS A 75 -0.53 8.16 -3.72
N ASN A 76 -0.74 8.34 -2.41
CA ASN A 76 0.11 9.15 -1.54
C ASN A 76 0.47 8.36 -0.25
N PRO A 77 1.31 7.31 -0.32
CA PRO A 77 1.45 6.32 0.75
C PRO A 77 1.96 6.85 2.10
N ALA A 78 2.67 7.98 2.08
CA ALA A 78 3.30 8.58 3.24
C ALA A 78 2.68 9.92 3.64
N GLU A 79 1.47 10.25 3.16
CA GLU A 79 0.84 11.52 3.54
C GLU A 79 0.33 11.45 5.01
N PRO A 80 0.98 12.14 5.96
CA PRO A 80 0.66 12.03 7.38
C PRO A 80 -0.77 12.46 7.71
N GLN A 81 -1.34 13.42 6.98
CA GLN A 81 -2.69 13.89 7.26
C GLN A 81 -3.72 12.83 6.90
N LEU A 82 -3.57 12.19 5.74
CA LEU A 82 -4.45 11.11 5.30
C LEU A 82 -4.36 9.89 6.23
N LEU A 83 -3.16 9.51 6.67
CA LEU A 83 -2.95 8.43 7.64
C LEU A 83 -3.68 8.70 8.95
N ARG A 84 -3.52 9.92 9.49
CA ARG A 84 -4.19 10.33 10.73
C ARG A 84 -5.72 10.26 10.59
N ARG A 85 -6.28 10.77 9.49
CA ARG A 85 -7.74 10.74 9.29
C ARG A 85 -8.26 9.32 9.12
N LEU A 86 -7.54 8.45 8.40
CA LEU A 86 -7.90 7.03 8.29
C LEU A 86 -7.98 6.35 9.66
N GLN A 87 -7.00 6.60 10.54
CA GLN A 87 -7.01 6.04 11.90
C GLN A 87 -8.23 6.52 12.70
N ILE A 88 -8.53 7.82 12.65
CA ILE A 88 -9.71 8.41 13.32
C ILE A 88 -11.01 7.77 12.80
N ALA A 89 -11.17 7.66 11.48
CA ALA A 89 -12.36 7.08 10.88
C ALA A 89 -12.55 5.60 11.26
N ARG A 90 -11.47 4.81 11.31
CA ARG A 90 -11.50 3.41 11.78
C ARG A 90 -11.91 3.29 13.25
N LEU A 91 -11.38 4.15 14.12
CA LEU A 91 -11.77 4.18 15.53
C LEU A 91 -13.26 4.49 15.70
N HIS A 92 -13.77 5.49 14.97
CA HIS A 92 -15.20 5.82 15.01
C HIS A 92 -16.08 4.70 14.48
N HIS A 93 -15.69 4.08 13.36
CA HIS A 93 -16.40 2.92 12.82
C HIS A 93 -16.47 1.77 13.84
N ASP A 94 -15.34 1.45 14.50
CA ASP A 94 -15.29 0.37 15.47
C ASP A 94 -16.16 0.64 16.71
N VAL A 95 -16.16 1.90 17.20
CA VAL A 95 -17.04 2.31 18.31
C VAL A 95 -18.50 2.18 17.91
N VAL A 96 -18.90 2.70 16.74
CA VAL A 96 -20.29 2.60 16.26
C VAL A 96 -20.72 1.14 16.15
N ARG A 97 -19.88 0.28 15.57
CA ARG A 97 -20.16 -1.15 15.41
C ARG A 97 -20.33 -1.86 16.75
N ARG A 98 -19.47 -1.57 17.74
CA ARG A 98 -19.57 -2.17 19.09
C ARG A 98 -20.78 -1.65 19.85
N CYS A 99 -21.07 -0.36 19.78
CA CYS A 99 -22.24 0.23 20.42
C CYS A 99 -23.56 -0.25 19.79
N SER A 100 -23.56 -0.70 18.54
CA SER A 100 -24.72 -1.34 17.92
C SER A 100 -24.90 -2.83 18.27
N ASP A 101 -23.95 -3.43 18.99
CA ASP A 101 -24.06 -4.82 19.43
C ASP A 101 -24.95 -4.91 20.68
N SER A 102 -26.07 -5.63 20.56
CA SER A 102 -27.04 -5.78 21.65
C SER A 102 -26.45 -6.42 22.91
N ALA A 103 -25.43 -7.28 22.78
CA ALA A 103 -24.77 -7.87 23.93
C ALA A 103 -23.95 -6.83 24.70
N PHE A 104 -23.30 -5.92 23.97
CA PHE A 104 -22.57 -4.80 24.57
C PHE A 104 -23.53 -3.79 25.22
N GLU A 105 -24.67 -3.49 24.59
CA GLU A 105 -25.70 -2.66 25.21
C GLU A 105 -26.26 -3.27 26.49
N GLN A 106 -26.54 -4.59 26.49
CA GLN A 106 -27.00 -5.31 27.68
C GLN A 106 -25.94 -5.32 28.79
N LEU A 107 -24.67 -5.52 28.43
CA LEU A 107 -23.56 -5.47 29.38
C LEU A 107 -23.47 -4.10 30.06
N ILE A 108 -23.48 -2.99 29.29
CA ILE A 108 -23.44 -1.64 29.84
C ILE A 108 -24.63 -1.39 30.77
N ARG A 109 -25.83 -1.85 30.39
CA ARG A 109 -27.03 -1.71 31.24
C ARG A 109 -26.97 -2.54 32.53
N SER A 110 -26.19 -3.62 32.55
CA SER A 110 -26.05 -4.48 33.72
C SER A 110 -25.03 -3.99 34.75
N VAL A 111 -24.13 -3.07 34.36
CA VAL A 111 -23.16 -2.45 35.27
C VAL A 111 -23.87 -1.36 36.08
N SER A 112 -23.90 -1.51 37.41
CA SER A 112 -24.47 -0.46 38.27
C SER A 112 -23.57 0.78 38.30
N PRO A 113 -24.11 1.99 38.55
CA PRO A 113 -23.29 3.20 38.66
C PRO A 113 -22.17 3.09 39.70
N THR A 114 -22.40 2.34 40.79
CA THR A 114 -21.39 2.05 41.80
C THR A 114 -20.26 1.18 41.27
N GLN A 115 -20.56 0.16 40.46
CA GLN A 115 -19.52 -0.68 39.83
C GLN A 115 -18.72 0.08 38.76
N ALA A 116 -19.35 1.02 38.05
CA ALA A 116 -18.67 1.82 37.03
C ALA A 116 -17.64 2.80 37.62
N LEU A 117 -17.83 3.23 38.87
CA LEU A 117 -16.91 4.13 39.59
C LEU A 117 -15.68 3.42 40.16
N GLU A 118 -15.67 2.07 40.18
CA GLU A 118 -14.55 1.25 40.68
C GLU A 118 -13.61 0.75 39.56
N LEU A 119 -13.88 1.09 38.30
CA LEU A 119 -13.08 0.74 37.11
C LEU A 119 -12.13 1.87 36.70
#